data_AF-A0A1I7DJY1-F1
#
_entry.id   AF-A0A1I7DJY1-F1
#
_cell.length_a   1.000
_cell.length_b   1.000
_cell.length_c   1.000
_cell.angle_alpha   90.00
_cell.angle_beta   90.00
_cell.angle_gamma   90.00
#
_symmetry.space_group_name_H-M   'P 1'
#
loop_
_entity.id
_entity.type
_entity.pdbx_description
1 polymer ?
#
loop_
_entity_poly.entity_id
_entity_poly.type
_entity_poly.pdbx_seq_one_letter_code
_entity_poly.pdbx_strand_id
1 'polypeptide(L)'
;MPLSPPVSRQLRHRRAIRAEAYERADGLWDVEACLTDEKPRDVVLASGVRPNGQPIHELWLRITIDRKLNVVDAEASSDWVPYPGLCQASNPAYRALIGLNLFHNFRRDAARLLAGTAGCTHLTELCALLPTAAIQAFAGDVWNTNEDTPGEAASSGTEQSRSKDSTDEHSKNKPPFQLGRCHALRFDGEAVQQFYPRWYGRAPYTADRAASSGDGAARQTGEGGNASGMNDGSGNEVQSNSQTEGNHA
;
A
#
# COMPACT_ATOMS: atom_id res chain seq x y z
N MET A 1 -2.60 -16.56 20.61
CA MET A 1 -2.62 -15.19 20.06
C MET A 1 -2.25 -14.24 21.19
N PRO A 2 -1.23 -13.39 21.06
CA PRO A 2 -0.78 -12.48 22.11
C PRO A 2 -1.67 -11.23 22.21
N LEU A 3 -2.99 -11.40 22.27
CA LEU A 3 -3.94 -10.33 22.58
C LEU A 3 -4.75 -10.76 23.82
N SER A 4 -5.36 -9.79 24.49
CA SER A 4 -6.26 -10.07 25.61
C SER A 4 -7.35 -11.08 25.25
N PRO A 5 -7.82 -11.91 26.19
CA PRO A 5 -8.90 -12.86 25.92
C PRO A 5 -10.15 -12.15 25.38
N PRO A 6 -10.70 -12.59 24.22
CA PRO A 6 -11.91 -12.00 23.67
C PRO A 6 -13.15 -12.51 24.42
N VAL A 7 -14.25 -11.77 24.30
CA VAL A 7 -15.60 -12.30 24.62
C VAL A 7 -15.99 -13.44 23.66
N SER A 8 -17.02 -14.20 24.01
CA SER A 8 -17.56 -15.27 23.15
C SER A 8 -17.93 -14.75 21.76
N ARG A 9 -17.53 -15.47 20.70
CA ARG A 9 -17.69 -15.07 19.30
C ARG A 9 -17.64 -16.26 18.36
N GLN A 10 -18.14 -16.08 17.14
CA GLN A 10 -18.12 -17.09 16.07
C GLN A 10 -17.34 -16.56 14.86
N LEU A 11 -16.57 -17.43 14.21
CA LEU A 11 -15.96 -17.10 12.93
C LEU A 11 -17.06 -16.93 11.87
N ARG A 12 -17.05 -15.80 11.15
CA ARG A 12 -18.03 -15.53 10.07
C ARG A 12 -17.40 -15.40 8.70
N HIS A 13 -16.14 -14.98 8.66
CA HIS A 13 -15.38 -14.75 7.46
C HIS A 13 -13.90 -14.80 7.80
N ARG A 14 -13.10 -15.30 6.86
CA ARG A 14 -11.64 -15.24 6.91
C ARG A 14 -11.17 -14.61 5.62
N ARG A 15 -10.41 -13.53 5.76
CA ARG A 15 -9.58 -12.99 4.70
C ARG A 15 -8.13 -13.24 5.05
N ALA A 16 -7.35 -13.70 4.09
CA ALA A 16 -5.90 -13.69 4.19
C ALA A 16 -5.34 -12.93 3.00
N ILE A 17 -4.34 -12.09 3.26
CA ILE A 17 -3.57 -11.43 2.22
C ILE A 17 -2.11 -11.80 2.43
N ARG A 18 -1.49 -12.38 1.41
CA ARG A 18 -0.06 -12.70 1.38
C ARG A 18 0.61 -11.80 0.35
N ALA A 19 1.84 -11.38 0.64
CA ALA A 19 2.69 -10.74 -0.33
C ALA A 19 4.11 -11.29 -0.25
N GLU A 20 4.69 -11.55 -1.41
CA GLU A 20 6.00 -12.13 -1.59
C GLU A 20 6.77 -11.23 -2.57
N ALA A 21 8.05 -11.02 -2.30
CA ALA A 21 8.91 -10.19 -3.13
C ALA A 21 10.11 -11.00 -3.61
N TYR A 22 10.45 -10.86 -4.88
CA TYR A 22 11.47 -11.66 -5.56
C TYR A 22 12.41 -10.74 -6.35
N GLU A 23 13.72 -10.89 -6.14
CA GLU A 23 14.70 -10.32 -7.07
C GLU A 23 14.77 -11.18 -8.34
N ARG A 24 14.73 -10.53 -9.50
CA ARG A 24 14.82 -11.18 -10.81
C ARG A 24 16.25 -11.18 -11.31
N ALA A 25 16.57 -12.12 -12.20
CA ALA A 25 17.88 -12.22 -12.84
C ALA A 25 18.25 -11.00 -13.71
N ASP A 26 17.26 -10.21 -14.16
CA ASP A 26 17.47 -8.97 -14.92
C ASP A 26 17.64 -7.72 -14.03
N GLY A 27 17.69 -7.90 -12.71
CA GLY A 27 17.85 -6.82 -11.72
C GLY A 27 16.58 -6.01 -11.43
N LEU A 28 15.43 -6.42 -11.99
CA LEU A 28 14.11 -5.96 -11.57
C LEU A 28 13.62 -6.78 -10.38
N TRP A 29 12.49 -6.38 -9.80
CA TRP A 29 11.89 -7.08 -8.67
C TRP A 29 10.42 -7.33 -8.93
N ASP A 30 9.93 -8.52 -8.63
CA ASP A 30 8.50 -8.82 -8.62
C ASP A 30 7.97 -8.76 -7.19
N VAL A 31 6.79 -8.14 -7.02
CA VAL A 31 6.00 -8.20 -5.80
C VAL A 31 4.67 -8.83 -6.14
N GLU A 32 4.46 -10.04 -5.65
CA GLU A 32 3.24 -10.83 -5.86
C GLU A 32 2.38 -10.75 -4.61
N ALA A 33 1.12 -10.35 -4.77
CA ALA A 33 0.16 -10.31 -3.69
C ALA A 33 -1.06 -11.17 -4.02
N CYS A 34 -1.54 -11.92 -3.04
CA CYS A 34 -2.69 -12.80 -3.14
C CYS A 34 -3.70 -12.47 -2.04
N LEU A 35 -4.96 -12.26 -2.41
CA LEU A 35 -6.09 -12.16 -1.48
C LEU A 35 -6.94 -13.42 -1.58
N THR A 36 -7.15 -14.09 -0.46
CA THR A 36 -8.08 -15.22 -0.33
C THR A 36 -9.20 -14.90 0.65
N ASP A 37 -10.44 -15.07 0.22
CA ASP A 37 -11.63 -14.93 1.05
C ASP A 37 -12.34 -16.26 1.23
N GLU A 38 -12.58 -16.65 2.48
CA GLU A 38 -13.28 -17.88 2.84
C GLU A 38 -14.40 -17.62 3.86
N LYS A 39 -15.35 -18.56 3.91
CA LYS A 39 -16.36 -18.62 4.97
C LYS A 39 -16.34 -20.01 5.61
N PRO A 40 -16.57 -20.13 6.93
CA PRO A 40 -16.52 -21.40 7.65
C PRO A 40 -17.80 -22.24 7.46
N ARG A 41 -18.43 -22.10 6.29
CA ARG A 41 -19.71 -22.71 5.91
C ARG A 41 -19.87 -22.64 4.41
N ASP A 42 -20.76 -23.48 3.89
CA ASP A 42 -21.19 -23.40 2.51
C ASP A 42 -21.83 -22.03 2.21
N VAL A 43 -21.57 -21.54 1.01
CA VAL A 43 -22.05 -20.24 0.53
C VAL A 43 -22.81 -20.45 -0.76
N VAL A 44 -24.09 -20.08 -0.76
CA VAL A 44 -24.88 -20.04 -1.98
C VAL A 44 -24.49 -18.77 -2.74
N LEU A 45 -23.90 -18.92 -3.92
CA LEU A 45 -23.57 -17.85 -4.85
C LEU A 45 -24.47 -17.97 -6.09
N ALA A 46 -24.52 -16.93 -6.91
CA ALA A 46 -25.22 -16.96 -8.20
C ALA A 46 -24.66 -18.05 -9.15
N SER A 47 -23.37 -18.38 -9.00
CA SER A 47 -22.67 -19.42 -9.76
C SER A 47 -22.80 -20.84 -9.17
N GLY A 48 -23.54 -21.00 -8.05
CA GLY A 48 -23.72 -22.27 -7.36
C GLY A 48 -23.23 -22.25 -5.92
N VAL A 49 -23.25 -23.42 -5.27
CA VAL A 49 -22.77 -23.55 -3.89
C VAL A 49 -21.25 -23.61 -3.88
N ARG A 50 -20.62 -22.74 -3.08
CA ARG A 50 -19.21 -22.81 -2.70
C ARG A 50 -19.10 -23.61 -1.40
N PRO A 51 -18.49 -24.80 -1.40
CA PRO A 51 -18.31 -25.60 -0.20
C PRO A 51 -17.42 -24.91 0.85
N ASN A 52 -17.66 -25.22 2.11
CA ASN A 52 -16.76 -24.85 3.20
C ASN A 52 -15.33 -25.31 2.92
N GLY A 53 -14.36 -24.41 3.17
CA GLY A 53 -12.94 -24.65 2.90
C GLY A 53 -12.49 -24.33 1.48
N GLN A 54 -13.39 -23.95 0.57
CA GLN A 54 -13.00 -23.38 -0.73
C GLN A 54 -13.04 -21.85 -0.72
N PRO A 55 -12.11 -21.17 -1.41
CA PRO A 55 -12.14 -19.72 -1.54
C PRO A 55 -13.38 -19.23 -2.32
N ILE A 56 -13.96 -18.15 -1.83
CA ILE A 56 -14.92 -17.31 -2.54
C ILE A 56 -14.16 -16.40 -3.51
N HIS A 57 -13.06 -15.83 -3.03
CA HIS A 57 -12.11 -15.06 -3.82
C HIS A 57 -10.72 -15.66 -3.66
N GLU A 58 -9.98 -15.75 -4.76
CA GLU A 58 -8.54 -15.97 -4.80
C GLU A 58 -8.02 -15.13 -5.95
N LEU A 59 -7.44 -13.99 -5.61
CA LEU A 59 -7.11 -12.92 -6.55
C LEU A 59 -5.64 -12.59 -6.40
N TRP A 60 -4.96 -12.49 -7.53
CA TRP A 60 -3.53 -12.26 -7.62
C TRP A 60 -3.25 -10.93 -8.29
N LEU A 61 -2.26 -10.21 -7.76
CA LEU A 61 -1.69 -9.02 -8.36
C LEU A 61 -0.17 -9.15 -8.29
N ARG A 62 0.49 -9.16 -9.45
CA ARG A 62 1.94 -9.01 -9.55
C ARG A 62 2.26 -7.63 -10.10
N ILE A 63 3.21 -6.95 -9.48
CA ILE A 63 3.89 -5.80 -10.08
C ILE A 63 5.37 -6.11 -10.23
N THR A 64 5.96 -5.65 -11.33
CA THR A 64 7.41 -5.62 -11.50
C THR A 64 7.88 -4.20 -11.27
N ILE A 65 8.92 -4.01 -10.46
CA ILE A 65 9.48 -2.71 -10.13
C ILE A 65 10.98 -2.62 -10.43
N ASP A 66 11.42 -1.42 -10.77
CA ASP A 66 12.85 -1.08 -10.83
C ASP A 66 13.42 -0.74 -9.44
N ARG A 67 14.74 -0.52 -9.36
CA ARG A 67 15.41 -0.14 -8.09
C ARG A 67 15.00 1.24 -7.54
N LYS A 68 14.28 2.05 -8.33
CA LYS A 68 13.71 3.34 -7.92
C LYS A 68 12.25 3.19 -7.47
N LEU A 69 11.74 1.96 -7.38
CA LEU A 69 10.37 1.61 -7.05
C LEU A 69 9.32 2.08 -8.08
N ASN A 70 9.72 2.31 -9.33
CA ASN A 70 8.78 2.52 -10.42
C ASN A 70 8.21 1.18 -10.88
N VAL A 71 6.90 1.12 -11.07
CA VAL A 71 6.23 -0.04 -11.66
C VAL A 71 6.50 -0.06 -13.15
N VAL A 72 7.17 -1.10 -13.62
CA VAL A 72 7.51 -1.31 -15.05
C VAL A 72 6.61 -2.33 -15.72
N ASP A 73 5.98 -3.23 -14.95
CA ASP A 73 4.93 -4.12 -15.43
C ASP A 73 3.92 -4.44 -14.32
N ALA A 74 2.72 -4.86 -14.71
CA ALA A 74 1.67 -5.26 -13.79
C ALA A 74 0.73 -6.29 -14.44
N GLU A 75 0.37 -7.31 -13.66
CA GLU A 75 -0.51 -8.40 -14.07
C GLU A 75 -1.46 -8.79 -12.94
N ALA A 76 -2.70 -9.06 -13.28
CA ALA A 76 -3.73 -9.48 -12.34
C ALA A 76 -4.38 -10.80 -12.79
N SER A 77 -4.63 -11.70 -11.83
CA SER A 77 -5.44 -12.91 -12.05
C SER A 77 -6.57 -12.98 -11.03
N SER A 78 -7.65 -13.65 -11.42
CA SER A 78 -8.82 -13.87 -10.56
C SER A 78 -9.25 -15.33 -10.72
N ASP A 79 -8.75 -16.19 -9.84
CA ASP A 79 -8.84 -17.65 -9.98
C ASP A 79 -10.15 -18.18 -9.37
N TRP A 80 -10.42 -17.79 -8.12
CA TRP A 80 -11.71 -18.02 -7.48
C TRP A 80 -12.51 -16.74 -7.45
N VAL A 81 -13.75 -16.78 -7.97
CA VAL A 81 -14.63 -15.62 -8.04
C VAL A 81 -16.11 -16.02 -7.88
N PRO A 82 -16.98 -15.10 -7.42
CA PRO A 82 -18.42 -15.31 -7.39
C PRO A 82 -19.08 -15.33 -8.77
N TYR A 83 -18.53 -14.57 -9.73
CA TYR A 83 -19.09 -14.41 -11.09
C TYR A 83 -18.03 -14.78 -12.14
N PRO A 84 -17.86 -16.07 -12.46
CA PRO A 84 -16.87 -16.53 -13.45
C PRO A 84 -17.04 -15.86 -14.81
N GLY A 85 -15.93 -15.47 -15.42
CA GLY A 85 -15.86 -14.72 -16.68
C GLY A 85 -16.08 -13.21 -16.52
N LEU A 86 -16.89 -12.78 -15.56
CA LEU A 86 -17.21 -11.35 -15.35
C LEU A 86 -16.23 -10.66 -14.41
N CYS A 87 -15.87 -11.29 -13.29
CA CYS A 87 -14.89 -10.73 -12.37
C CYS A 87 -13.49 -10.61 -13.01
N GLN A 88 -13.12 -11.55 -13.87
CA GLN A 88 -11.86 -11.54 -14.62
C GLN A 88 -11.77 -10.39 -15.62
N ALA A 89 -12.90 -9.83 -16.07
CA ALA A 89 -12.91 -8.77 -17.08
C ALA A 89 -12.18 -7.50 -16.64
N SER A 90 -12.05 -7.26 -15.33
CA SER A 90 -11.28 -6.15 -14.78
C SER A 90 -9.77 -6.40 -14.71
N ASN A 91 -9.30 -7.64 -14.86
CA ASN A 91 -7.87 -7.97 -14.69
C ASN A 91 -6.94 -7.11 -15.58
N PRO A 92 -7.23 -6.88 -16.88
CA PRO A 92 -6.38 -6.04 -17.72
C PRO A 92 -6.28 -4.57 -17.25
N ALA A 93 -7.26 -4.06 -16.50
CA ALA A 93 -7.26 -2.68 -16.02
C ALA A 93 -6.09 -2.38 -15.08
N TYR A 94 -5.56 -3.39 -14.39
CA TYR A 94 -4.44 -3.24 -13.45
C TYR A 94 -3.12 -2.91 -14.13
N ARG A 95 -3.03 -3.02 -15.47
CA ARG A 95 -1.91 -2.45 -16.23
C ARG A 95 -1.79 -0.92 -16.08
N ALA A 96 -2.86 -0.24 -15.64
CA ALA A 96 -2.81 1.19 -15.29
C ALA A 96 -1.85 1.53 -14.14
N LEU A 97 -1.36 0.53 -13.40
CA LEU A 97 -0.33 0.71 -12.37
C LEU A 97 1.06 0.99 -12.97
N ILE A 98 1.31 0.62 -14.23
CA ILE A 98 2.58 0.85 -14.91
C ILE A 98 2.87 2.35 -15.00
N GLY A 99 4.08 2.74 -14.60
CA GLY A 99 4.51 4.14 -14.52
C GLY A 99 4.21 4.82 -13.17
N LEU A 100 3.43 4.20 -12.28
CA LEU A 100 3.34 4.67 -10.90
C LEU A 100 4.62 4.33 -10.12
N ASN A 101 4.86 5.05 -9.03
CA ASN A 101 5.99 4.81 -8.14
C ASN A 101 5.51 4.46 -6.73
N LEU A 102 6.00 3.35 -6.15
CA LEU A 102 5.53 2.86 -4.85
C LEU A 102 5.78 3.84 -3.70
N PHE A 103 6.79 4.69 -3.81
CA PHE A 103 7.13 5.68 -2.79
C PHE A 103 6.33 6.99 -2.95
N HIS A 104 5.97 7.37 -4.18
CA HIS A 104 5.33 8.64 -4.48
C HIS A 104 3.83 8.47 -4.75
N ASN A 105 2.99 8.69 -3.73
CA ASN A 105 1.53 8.72 -3.82
C ASN A 105 0.84 7.46 -4.39
N PHE A 106 1.56 6.34 -4.53
CA PHE A 106 1.06 5.10 -5.14
C PHE A 106 -0.37 4.72 -4.73
N ARG A 107 -0.61 4.65 -3.41
CA ARG A 107 -1.93 4.23 -2.87
C ARG A 107 -3.07 5.13 -3.36
N ARG A 108 -2.83 6.45 -3.35
CA ARG A 108 -3.82 7.44 -3.79
C ARG A 108 -4.05 7.34 -5.28
N ASP A 109 -2.98 7.23 -6.05
CA ASP A 109 -3.06 7.26 -7.50
C ASP A 109 -3.62 5.94 -8.06
N ALA A 110 -3.26 4.80 -7.47
CA ALA A 110 -3.88 3.50 -7.75
C ALA A 110 -5.38 3.50 -7.41
N ALA A 111 -5.76 4.00 -6.23
CA ALA A 111 -7.17 4.12 -5.84
C ALA A 111 -7.96 5.02 -6.79
N ARG A 112 -7.36 6.11 -7.30
CA ARG A 112 -7.99 6.99 -8.29
C ARG A 112 -8.18 6.32 -9.64
N LEU A 113 -7.17 5.62 -10.14
CA LEU A 113 -7.18 5.00 -11.47
C LEU A 113 -8.11 3.78 -11.54
N LEU A 114 -8.24 3.04 -10.44
CA LEU A 114 -8.98 1.78 -10.35
C LEU A 114 -10.29 1.91 -9.56
N ALA A 115 -10.78 3.15 -9.38
CA ALA A 115 -12.02 3.43 -8.66
C ALA A 115 -13.26 2.91 -9.40
N GLY A 116 -14.35 2.73 -8.65
CA GLY A 116 -15.65 2.37 -9.20
C GLY A 116 -15.60 1.00 -9.89
N THR A 117 -16.03 0.95 -11.15
CA THR A 117 -16.07 -0.29 -11.96
C THR A 117 -14.85 -0.46 -12.86
N ALA A 118 -13.85 0.43 -12.77
CA ALA A 118 -12.62 0.31 -13.56
C ALA A 118 -11.75 -0.86 -13.08
N GLY A 119 -11.58 -0.98 -11.75
CA GLY A 119 -11.04 -2.15 -11.09
C GLY A 119 -12.13 -2.91 -10.33
N CYS A 120 -11.73 -3.94 -9.58
CA CYS A 120 -12.60 -4.56 -8.60
C CYS A 120 -12.12 -4.20 -7.18
N THR A 121 -13.06 -4.01 -6.25
CA THR A 121 -12.73 -3.59 -4.88
C THR A 121 -11.69 -4.52 -4.23
N HIS A 122 -11.83 -5.84 -4.42
CA HIS A 122 -10.98 -6.84 -3.80
C HIS A 122 -9.52 -6.79 -4.30
N LEU A 123 -9.31 -6.67 -5.62
CA LEU A 123 -7.96 -6.67 -6.18
C LEU A 123 -7.31 -5.29 -6.00
N THR A 124 -8.08 -4.20 -6.00
CA THR A 124 -7.57 -2.85 -5.68
C THR A 124 -7.10 -2.73 -4.23
N GLU A 125 -7.68 -3.48 -3.30
CA GLU A 125 -7.21 -3.54 -1.90
C GLU A 125 -5.75 -4.02 -1.80
N LEU A 126 -5.33 -4.95 -2.66
CA LEU A 126 -3.94 -5.44 -2.69
C LEU A 126 -2.95 -4.30 -2.93
N CYS A 127 -3.31 -3.25 -3.67
CA CYS A 127 -2.44 -2.10 -3.92
C CYS A 127 -2.04 -1.36 -2.64
N ALA A 128 -2.82 -1.46 -1.55
CA ALA A 128 -2.55 -0.76 -0.31
C ALA A 128 -1.28 -1.28 0.41
N LEU A 129 -0.93 -2.55 0.24
CA LEU A 129 0.18 -3.19 0.96
C LEU A 129 1.48 -3.23 0.13
N LEU A 130 1.39 -3.17 -1.20
CA LEU A 130 2.54 -3.32 -2.10
C LEU A 130 3.71 -2.39 -1.74
N PRO A 131 3.50 -1.08 -1.45
CA PRO A 131 4.62 -0.20 -1.13
C PRO A 131 5.43 -0.64 0.08
N THR A 132 4.76 -1.05 1.15
CA THR A 132 5.43 -1.45 2.40
C THR A 132 6.12 -2.79 2.26
N ALA A 133 5.51 -3.76 1.56
CA ALA A 133 6.12 -5.05 1.28
C ALA A 133 7.40 -4.89 0.45
N ALA A 134 7.34 -4.10 -0.63
CA ALA A 134 8.49 -3.82 -1.48
C ALA A 134 9.61 -3.10 -0.71
N ILE A 135 9.28 -2.03 0.03
CA ILE A 135 10.26 -1.25 0.79
C ILE A 135 10.96 -2.11 1.86
N GLN A 136 10.23 -3.02 2.50
CA GLN A 136 10.80 -3.93 3.50
C GLN A 136 11.71 -4.98 2.87
N ALA A 137 11.37 -5.48 1.67
CA ALA A 137 12.25 -6.38 0.91
C ALA A 137 13.53 -5.67 0.44
N PHE A 138 13.47 -4.38 0.12
CA PHE A 138 14.63 -3.58 -0.29
C PHE A 138 15.58 -3.21 0.86
N ALA A 139 15.09 -3.19 2.10
CA ALA A 139 15.87 -2.80 3.26
C ALA A 139 16.92 -3.88 3.59
N GLY A 140 18.20 -3.53 3.50
CA GLY A 140 19.33 -4.46 3.68
C GLY A 140 20.00 -4.87 2.38
N ASP A 141 19.22 -5.12 1.31
CA ASP A 141 19.75 -5.60 0.03
C ASP A 141 20.05 -4.47 -0.95
N VAL A 142 19.12 -3.52 -1.10
CA VAL A 142 19.26 -2.38 -2.03
C VAL A 142 19.66 -1.11 -1.29
N TRP A 143 19.21 -0.95 -0.05
CA TRP A 143 19.61 0.15 0.83
C TRP A 143 20.42 -0.38 2.01
N ASN A 144 21.65 0.09 2.15
CA ASN A 144 22.52 -0.24 3.28
C ASN A 144 21.89 0.28 4.59
N THR A 145 21.34 -0.64 5.38
CA THR A 145 20.74 -0.37 6.69
C THR A 145 21.80 -0.28 7.81
N ASN A 146 23.01 -0.80 7.56
CA ASN A 146 24.05 -1.09 8.57
C ASN A 146 25.25 -0.13 8.59
N GLU A 147 25.20 1.05 7.96
CA GLU A 147 26.40 1.92 7.88
C GLU A 147 26.89 2.50 9.23
N ASP A 148 26.21 2.28 10.35
CA ASP A 148 26.59 2.89 11.64
C ASP A 148 26.36 1.98 12.88
N THR A 149 26.56 0.66 12.81
CA THR A 149 26.72 -0.14 14.04
C THR A 149 28.16 0.01 14.55
N PRO A 150 28.42 0.67 15.70
CA PRO A 150 29.78 0.74 16.23
C PRO A 150 30.12 -0.61 16.86
N GLY A 151 30.84 -1.45 16.12
CA GLY A 151 31.50 -2.63 16.68
C GLY A 151 31.11 -3.94 16.02
N GLU A 152 31.61 -4.18 14.81
CA GLU A 152 32.05 -5.51 14.35
C GLU A 152 32.82 -5.35 13.03
N ALA A 153 34.07 -4.91 13.13
CA ALA A 153 35.03 -4.97 12.03
C ALA A 153 36.38 -5.43 12.57
N ALA A 154 36.40 -6.70 12.99
CA ALA A 154 37.62 -7.47 13.17
C ALA A 154 37.35 -8.94 12.81
N SER A 155 37.17 -9.24 11.52
CA SER A 155 37.97 -10.28 10.84
C SER A 155 37.46 -10.62 9.44
N SER A 156 38.44 -11.00 8.63
CA SER A 156 38.40 -11.77 7.38
C SER A 156 37.71 -11.12 6.20
N GLY A 157 38.56 -10.57 5.32
CA GLY A 157 38.16 -10.13 3.99
C GLY A 157 37.94 -11.28 3.02
N THR A 158 37.23 -10.99 1.93
CA THR A 158 37.59 -11.41 0.59
C THR A 158 37.05 -10.36 -0.38
N GLU A 159 37.87 -9.99 -1.36
CA GLU A 159 37.61 -8.93 -2.33
C GLU A 159 36.65 -9.36 -3.45
N GLN A 160 36.12 -8.33 -4.15
CA GLN A 160 35.46 -8.31 -5.48
C GLN A 160 33.92 -8.36 -5.42
N SER A 161 33.16 -7.38 -5.94
CA SER A 161 33.38 -6.51 -7.09
C SER A 161 32.84 -5.10 -6.83
N ARG A 162 33.69 -4.08 -6.99
CA ARG A 162 33.33 -2.65 -6.89
C ARG A 162 32.96 -2.13 -8.28
N SER A 163 31.68 -1.86 -8.54
CA SER A 163 31.31 -0.81 -9.48
C SER A 163 31.47 0.53 -8.77
N LYS A 164 32.62 1.16 -8.99
CA LYS A 164 32.85 2.59 -8.71
C LYS A 164 32.01 3.39 -9.70
N ASP A 165 30.90 3.93 -9.26
CA ASP A 165 30.49 5.26 -9.69
C ASP A 165 30.00 6.05 -8.48
N SER A 166 30.57 7.23 -8.33
CA SER A 166 30.77 7.92 -7.06
C SER A 166 29.82 9.10 -6.92
N THR A 167 28.97 9.07 -5.90
CA THR A 167 28.43 10.27 -5.21
C THR A 167 28.28 10.01 -3.70
N ASP A 168 29.37 9.56 -3.05
CA ASP A 168 29.34 8.99 -1.68
C ASP A 168 29.84 9.93 -0.56
N GLU A 169 29.69 11.24 -0.75
CA GLU A 169 29.87 12.22 0.34
C GLU A 169 28.53 12.63 0.98
N HIS A 170 27.42 12.32 0.30
CA HIS A 170 26.08 12.73 0.69
C HIS A 170 25.30 11.65 1.48
N SER A 171 25.74 10.39 1.39
CA SER A 171 25.20 9.24 2.15
C SER A 171 25.56 9.35 3.63
N LYS A 172 26.82 9.71 3.93
CA LYS A 172 27.32 9.81 5.30
C LYS A 172 26.58 10.79 6.20
N ASN A 173 25.86 11.78 5.68
CA ASN A 173 25.19 12.80 6.50
C ASN A 173 23.66 12.65 6.58
N LYS A 174 23.12 11.52 6.08
CA LYS A 174 21.68 11.21 6.14
C LYS A 174 21.45 9.96 6.99
N PRO A 175 20.42 9.97 7.87
CA PRO A 175 20.11 8.80 8.67
C PRO A 175 19.68 7.63 7.77
N PRO A 176 19.92 6.37 8.19
CA PRO A 176 19.37 5.21 7.54
C PRO A 176 17.86 5.34 7.30
N PHE A 177 17.39 4.88 6.14
CA PHE A 177 16.05 5.15 5.63
C PHE A 177 14.92 4.80 6.61
N GLN A 178 15.09 3.73 7.38
CA GLN A 178 14.11 3.24 8.34
C GLN A 178 13.91 4.14 9.58
N LEU A 179 14.86 5.02 9.90
CA LEU A 179 14.78 5.88 11.08
C LEU A 179 13.73 6.98 10.89
N GLY A 180 12.93 7.24 11.92
CA GLY A 180 11.82 8.19 11.93
C GLY A 180 10.55 7.71 11.22
N ARG A 181 10.50 6.46 10.73
CA ARG A 181 9.37 5.93 9.94
C ARG A 181 8.50 4.90 10.64
N CYS A 182 8.91 4.41 11.80
CA CYS A 182 8.06 3.57 12.65
C CYS A 182 8.20 4.00 14.12
N HIS A 183 7.26 3.55 14.95
CA HIS A 183 7.22 3.94 16.36
C HIS A 183 8.51 3.57 17.12
N ALA A 184 9.05 2.37 16.88
CA ALA A 184 10.26 1.90 17.53
C ALA A 184 11.50 2.70 17.09
N LEU A 185 11.57 3.11 15.82
CA LEU A 185 12.72 3.80 15.23
C LEU A 185 12.58 5.33 15.21
N ARG A 186 11.76 5.91 16.08
CA ARG A 186 11.69 7.38 16.25
C ARG A 186 13.04 7.93 16.73
N PHE A 187 13.46 9.09 16.21
CA PHE A 187 14.79 9.66 16.50
C PHE A 187 15.03 9.96 17.99
N ASP A 188 13.97 10.14 18.77
CA ASP A 188 13.97 10.36 20.22
C ASP A 188 13.68 9.08 21.04
N GLY A 189 13.68 7.90 20.41
CA GLY A 189 13.29 6.63 21.02
C GLY A 189 14.46 5.80 21.54
N GLU A 190 14.17 4.92 22.50
CA GLU A 190 15.17 4.03 23.14
C GLU A 190 15.90 3.15 22.12
N ALA A 191 15.21 2.62 21.12
CA ALA A 191 15.86 1.79 20.11
C ALA A 191 16.86 2.59 19.26
N VAL A 192 16.57 3.85 18.93
CA VAL A 192 17.54 4.71 18.23
C VAL A 192 18.68 5.09 19.16
N GLN A 193 18.40 5.40 20.43
CA GLN A 193 19.44 5.69 21.42
C GLN A 193 20.42 4.52 21.59
N GLN A 194 19.90 3.29 21.64
CA GLN A 194 20.70 2.09 21.89
C GLN A 194 21.41 1.60 20.63
N PHE A 195 20.70 1.48 19.50
CA PHE A 195 21.21 0.80 18.30
C PHE A 195 21.72 1.75 17.22
N TYR A 196 21.34 3.04 17.26
CA TYR A 196 21.72 4.07 16.29
C TYR A 196 22.10 5.40 16.97
N PRO A 197 22.99 5.40 17.99
CA PRO A 197 23.21 6.54 18.89
C PRO A 197 23.61 7.83 18.17
N ARG A 198 24.29 7.70 17.02
CA ARG A 198 24.67 8.83 16.14
C ARG A 198 23.48 9.66 15.67
N TRP A 199 22.31 9.04 15.50
CA TRP A 199 21.10 9.65 14.95
C TRP A 199 20.10 10.04 16.04
N TYR A 200 20.39 9.77 17.31
CA TYR A 200 19.49 10.07 18.42
C TYR A 200 19.30 11.59 18.60
N GLY A 201 18.06 12.01 18.84
CA GLY A 201 17.69 13.42 19.00
C GLY A 201 17.68 14.24 17.71
N ARG A 202 17.88 13.63 16.54
CA ARG A 202 17.77 14.33 15.25
C ARG A 202 16.35 14.85 15.06
N ALA A 203 16.20 16.15 14.83
CA ALA A 203 14.90 16.74 14.53
C ALA A 203 14.29 16.09 13.27
N PRO A 204 13.02 15.65 13.31
CA PRO A 204 12.36 15.06 12.14
C PRO A 204 12.21 16.09 11.00
N TYR A 205 12.07 15.56 9.78
CA TYR A 205 11.92 16.27 8.49
C TYR A 205 10.64 17.15 8.37
N THR A 206 10.10 17.70 9.47
CA THR A 206 8.95 18.61 9.41
C THR A 206 9.30 19.96 8.77
N ALA A 207 10.58 20.36 8.75
CA ALA A 207 11.03 21.62 8.15
C ALA A 207 10.97 21.62 6.61
N ASP A 208 11.28 20.51 5.94
CA ASP A 208 11.38 20.48 4.46
C ASP A 208 10.03 20.33 3.75
N ARG A 209 8.99 19.81 4.43
CA ARG A 209 7.63 19.74 3.86
C ARG A 209 6.97 21.11 3.76
N ALA A 210 7.23 22.00 4.72
CA ALA A 210 6.67 23.35 4.75
C ALA A 210 7.18 24.23 3.58
N ALA A 211 8.43 24.01 3.14
CA ALA A 211 9.02 24.76 2.04
C ALA A 211 8.47 24.37 0.65
N SER A 212 8.02 23.13 0.48
CA SER A 212 7.46 22.63 -0.81
C SER A 212 6.01 23.03 -1.08
N SER A 213 5.30 23.54 -0.07
CA SER A 213 3.89 23.97 -0.16
C SER A 213 3.72 25.49 -0.35
N GLY A 214 4.81 26.24 -0.54
CA GLY A 214 4.82 27.70 -0.52
C GLY A 214 4.52 28.43 -1.85
N ASP A 215 4.59 27.76 -3.00
CA ASP A 215 4.37 28.40 -4.31
C ASP A 215 3.06 27.91 -4.94
N GLY A 216 1.96 28.59 -4.65
CA GLY A 216 0.69 28.27 -5.30
C GLY A 216 -0.58 28.86 -4.72
N ALA A 217 -0.57 30.04 -4.10
CA ALA A 217 -1.81 30.71 -3.72
C ALA A 217 -1.65 32.24 -3.60
N ALA A 218 -1.50 32.92 -4.74
CA ALA A 218 -1.87 34.32 -4.84
C ALA A 218 -3.01 34.43 -5.86
N ARG A 219 -4.26 34.38 -5.39
CA ARG A 219 -5.43 34.78 -6.19
C ARG A 219 -6.09 35.96 -5.49
N GLN A 220 -5.97 37.11 -6.14
CA GLN A 220 -6.53 38.39 -5.73
C GLN A 220 -8.04 38.29 -5.48
N THR A 221 -8.45 38.77 -4.31
CA THR A 221 -9.82 39.13 -3.98
C THR A 221 -10.17 40.45 -4.66
N GLY A 222 -11.20 40.45 -5.50
CA GLY A 222 -11.84 41.66 -6.02
C GLY A 222 -13.35 41.54 -5.83
N GLU A 223 -13.89 42.34 -4.92
CA GLU A 223 -15.32 42.53 -4.69
C GLU A 223 -15.95 43.44 -5.75
N GLY A 224 -17.24 43.20 -6.05
CA GLY A 224 -18.19 44.25 -6.39
C GLY A 224 -19.05 44.01 -7.64
N GLY A 225 -20.38 43.92 -7.47
CA GLY A 225 -21.32 44.36 -8.52
C GLY A 225 -22.55 43.49 -8.84
N ASN A 226 -23.48 43.42 -7.89
CA ASN A 226 -24.95 43.30 -8.00
C ASN A 226 -25.62 43.27 -9.40
N ALA A 227 -26.51 42.29 -9.66
CA ALA A 227 -27.77 42.49 -10.41
C ALA A 227 -28.74 41.30 -10.26
N SER A 228 -30.01 41.65 -10.04
CA SER A 228 -31.20 40.85 -9.72
C SER A 228 -31.70 39.90 -10.81
N GLY A 229 -32.51 38.90 -10.42
CA GLY A 229 -33.61 38.42 -11.28
C GLY A 229 -34.02 36.95 -11.18
N MET A 230 -35.14 36.70 -10.50
CA MET A 230 -36.24 35.76 -10.86
C MET A 230 -36.09 34.25 -10.62
N ASN A 231 -36.66 33.84 -9.47
CA ASN A 231 -37.74 32.86 -9.22
C ASN A 231 -37.95 31.56 -10.03
N ASP A 232 -38.43 30.58 -9.26
CA ASP A 232 -39.20 29.35 -9.57
C ASP A 232 -38.32 28.08 -9.68
N GLY A 233 -38.50 27.01 -8.91
CA GLY A 233 -39.61 26.62 -8.04
C GLY A 233 -39.99 25.18 -8.36
N SER A 234 -39.54 24.21 -7.56
CA SER A 234 -40.20 22.91 -7.30
C SER A 234 -39.21 21.92 -6.67
N GLY A 235 -39.44 21.59 -5.41
CA GLY A 235 -38.72 20.54 -4.69
C GLY A 235 -39.18 19.14 -5.09
N ASN A 236 -38.34 18.15 -4.80
CA ASN A 236 -38.77 16.77 -4.66
C ASN A 236 -37.86 16.06 -3.64
N GLU A 237 -38.34 15.98 -2.39
CA GLU A 237 -37.91 14.99 -1.40
C GLU A 237 -38.83 13.78 -1.53
N VAL A 238 -38.31 12.56 -1.72
CA VAL A 238 -38.99 11.33 -1.29
C VAL A 238 -37.97 10.24 -0.87
N GLN A 239 -37.84 10.14 0.45
CA GLN A 239 -37.91 8.94 1.32
C GLN A 239 -36.93 7.77 1.22
N SER A 240 -36.24 7.60 2.36
CA SER A 240 -35.71 6.35 2.92
C SER A 240 -36.79 5.30 3.14
N ASN A 241 -36.51 4.04 2.78
CA ASN A 241 -37.24 2.88 3.30
C ASN A 241 -36.29 1.89 3.98
N SER A 242 -36.40 1.84 5.30
CA SER A 242 -35.93 0.76 6.16
C SER A 242 -37.07 -0.24 6.38
N GLN A 243 -36.90 -1.51 6.01
CA GLN A 243 -37.72 -2.59 6.54
C GLN A 243 -36.87 -3.81 6.89
N THR A 244 -36.78 -4.02 8.20
CA THR A 244 -36.53 -5.28 8.89
C THR A 244 -37.75 -6.18 8.79
N GLU A 245 -37.58 -7.45 8.40
CA GLU A 245 -38.45 -8.53 8.83
C GLU A 245 -37.60 -9.75 9.20
N GLY A 246 -37.73 -10.17 10.45
CA GLY A 246 -37.31 -11.48 10.92
C GLY A 246 -38.38 -12.51 10.60
N ASN A 247 -37.99 -13.78 10.51
CA ASN A 247 -38.94 -14.86 10.67
C ASN A 247 -38.29 -16.03 11.40
N HIS A 248 -38.94 -16.39 12.51
CA HIS A 248 -38.76 -17.63 13.25
C HIS A 248 -39.59 -18.73 12.60
N ALA A 249 -38.98 -19.89 12.37
CA ALA A 249 -39.54 -21.22 12.56
C ALA A 249 -38.37 -22.21 12.61
#